data_AF-A0A2E6C0H8-F1
#
_entry.id   AF-A0A2E6C0H8-F1
#
_cell.length_a   1.000
_cell.length_b   1.000
_cell.length_c   1.000
_cell.angle_alpha   90.00
_cell.angle_beta   90.00
_cell.angle_gamma   90.00
#
_symmetry.space_group_name_H-M   'P 1'
#
loop_
_entity.id
_entity.type
_entity.pdbx_description
1 polymer ?
#
loop_
_entity_poly.entity_id
_entity_poly.type
_entity_poly.pdbx_seq_one_letter_code
_entity_poly.pdbx_strand_id
1 'polypeptide(L)'
;MHIYWYGRCFLCECPLDIEYDPDGDHEDRYLDQFEEFHPADIMRRDIDLSGNLSIWKRFGHRTWERVCSACFKLKLHHNPKILGQREIGARRMHRPRTVSMTMGELQQYVFMMQRFFRKRRIEEGV
;
A
#
# COMPACT_ATOMS: atom_id res chain seq x y z
N MET A 1 -3.38 -1.24 -16.89
CA MET A 1 -3.36 -1.61 -15.49
C MET A 1 -2.73 -0.50 -14.68
N HIS A 2 -3.55 0.23 -13.93
CA HIS A 2 -3.13 1.37 -13.12
C HIS A 2 -3.45 1.13 -11.63
N ILE A 3 -2.51 1.53 -10.76
CA ILE A 3 -2.76 1.62 -9.31
C ILE A 3 -2.71 3.09 -8.92
N TYR A 4 -3.71 3.51 -8.15
CA TYR A 4 -3.88 4.86 -7.65
C TYR A 4 -4.13 4.84 -6.14
N TRP A 5 -3.85 5.97 -5.49
CA TRP A 5 -4.03 6.13 -4.06
C TRP A 5 -4.43 7.57 -3.73
N TYR A 6 -5.30 7.75 -2.73
CA TYR A 6 -5.89 9.05 -2.39
C TYR A 6 -5.29 9.71 -1.14
N GLY A 7 -4.26 9.10 -0.57
CA GLY A 7 -3.60 9.64 0.60
C GLY A 7 -2.20 9.10 0.83
N ARG A 8 -1.55 9.67 1.83
CA ARG A 8 -0.30 9.17 2.39
C ARG A 8 -0.43 9.16 3.90
N CYS A 9 0.08 8.11 4.53
CA CYS A 9 0.11 8.00 5.97
C CYS A 9 0.94 9.13 6.56
N PHE A 10 0.34 9.88 7.49
CA PHE A 10 1.04 10.95 8.20
C PHE A 10 2.24 10.43 9.01
N LEU A 11 2.35 9.14 9.35
CA LEU A 11 3.51 8.68 10.13
C LEU A 11 4.59 8.03 9.26
N CYS A 12 4.21 7.15 8.34
CA CYS A 12 5.16 6.36 7.56
C CYS A 12 5.18 6.69 6.06
N GLU A 13 4.38 7.66 5.61
CA GLU A 13 4.30 8.12 4.21
C GLU A 13 3.87 7.05 3.19
N CYS A 14 3.47 5.86 3.67
CA CYS A 14 2.94 4.81 2.82
C CYS A 14 1.65 5.29 2.13
N PRO A 15 1.41 4.89 0.87
CA PRO A 15 0.16 5.18 0.17
C PRO A 15 -1.05 4.71 0.97
N LEU A 16 -2.14 5.49 0.95
CA LEU A 16 -3.39 5.15 1.60
C LEU A 16 -4.53 5.09 0.59
N ASP A 17 -5.54 4.29 0.91
CA ASP A 17 -6.78 4.19 0.13
C ASP A 17 -6.42 3.81 -1.31
N ILE A 18 -5.84 2.63 -1.47
CA ILE A 18 -5.30 2.15 -2.74
C ILE A 18 -6.42 1.53 -3.54
N GLU A 19 -6.53 1.92 -4.81
CA GLU A 19 -7.48 1.37 -5.76
C GLU A 19 -6.73 0.89 -7.01
N TYR A 20 -7.37 -0.06 -7.71
CA TYR A 20 -6.83 -0.75 -8.87
C TYR A 20 -7.79 -0.56 -10.05
N ASP A 21 -7.24 -0.24 -11.22
CA ASP A 21 -7.97 -0.10 -12.48
C ASP A 21 -7.35 -1.06 -13.51
N PRO A 22 -8.03 -2.17 -13.85
CA PRO A 22 -7.62 -3.04 -14.95
C PRO A 22 -7.78 -2.28 -16.28
N ASP A 23 -6.79 -2.36 -17.18
CA ASP A 23 -6.98 -1.87 -18.56
C ASP A 23 -7.85 -2.88 -19.33
N GLY A 24 -9.16 -2.77 -19.14
CA GLY A 24 -10.18 -3.45 -19.93
C GLY A 24 -10.51 -4.89 -19.53
N ASP A 25 -11.57 -5.40 -20.17
CA ASP A 25 -12.32 -6.60 -19.80
C ASP A 25 -11.50 -7.91 -19.83
N HIS A 26 -10.35 -7.92 -20.50
CA HIS A 26 -9.48 -9.09 -20.59
C HIS A 26 -8.54 -9.25 -19.37
N GLU A 27 -8.25 -8.17 -18.65
CA GLU A 27 -7.31 -8.21 -17.52
C GLU A 27 -7.90 -8.90 -16.28
N ASP A 28 -9.23 -8.83 -16.08
CA ASP A 28 -9.92 -9.51 -14.97
C ASP A 28 -9.72 -11.02 -15.00
N ARG A 29 -9.82 -11.64 -16.20
CA ARG A 29 -9.60 -13.09 -16.36
C ARG A 29 -8.18 -13.52 -16.01
N TYR A 30 -7.18 -12.67 -16.28
CA TYR A 30 -5.80 -12.99 -15.95
C TYR A 30 -5.49 -12.69 -14.48
N LEU A 31 -6.26 -11.82 -13.84
CA LEU A 31 -6.14 -11.50 -12.42
C LEU A 31 -6.43 -12.73 -11.56
N ASP A 32 -7.54 -13.42 -11.83
CA ASP A 32 -7.89 -14.68 -11.15
C ASP A 32 -6.78 -15.74 -11.32
N GLN A 33 -6.23 -15.87 -12.53
CA GLN A 33 -5.13 -16.80 -12.79
C GLN A 33 -3.83 -16.40 -12.10
N PHE A 34 -3.57 -15.10 -11.97
CA PHE A 34 -2.39 -14.58 -11.30
C PHE A 34 -2.44 -14.87 -9.80
N GLU A 35 -3.62 -14.76 -9.19
CA GLU A 35 -3.88 -15.13 -7.80
C GLU A 35 -3.71 -16.65 -7.59
N GLU A 36 -4.16 -17.48 -8.52
CA GLU A 36 -4.04 -18.94 -8.44
C GLU A 36 -2.59 -19.46 -8.65
N PHE A 37 -1.83 -18.86 -9.58
CA PHE A 37 -0.48 -19.33 -9.93
C PHE A 37 0.60 -18.89 -8.94
N HIS A 38 0.34 -17.88 -8.10
CA HIS A 38 1.32 -17.43 -7.13
C HIS A 38 1.26 -18.28 -5.87
N PRO A 39 2.32 -19.05 -5.53
CA PRO A 39 2.36 -19.80 -4.29
C PRO A 39 2.26 -18.81 -3.13
N ALA A 40 1.27 -19.02 -2.26
CA ALA A 40 0.94 -18.20 -1.09
C ALA A 40 2.12 -17.91 -0.12
N ASP A 41 3.28 -18.51 -0.37
CA ASP A 41 4.48 -18.47 0.46
C ASP A 41 5.56 -17.47 0.00
N ILE A 42 5.52 -16.96 -1.25
CA ILE A 42 6.56 -16.02 -1.76
C ILE A 42 6.10 -14.56 -1.69
N MET A 43 4.80 -14.31 -1.78
CA MET A 43 4.17 -13.02 -1.54
C MET A 43 2.96 -13.34 -0.67
N ARG A 44 2.81 -12.67 0.47
CA ARG A 44 1.61 -12.81 1.30
C ARG A 44 0.39 -12.77 0.40
N ARG A 45 -0.49 -13.78 0.52
CA ARG A 45 -1.90 -13.84 0.08
C ARG A 45 -2.42 -12.48 -0.37
N ASP A 46 -3.05 -12.42 -1.54
CA ASP A 46 -3.92 -11.33 -2.04
C ASP A 46 -3.51 -9.98 -1.48
N ILE A 47 -2.75 -9.13 -2.22
CA ILE A 47 -2.21 -7.86 -1.69
C ILE A 47 -3.07 -7.35 -0.54
N ASP A 48 -2.60 -7.56 0.68
CA ASP A 48 -3.38 -7.22 1.85
C ASP A 48 -3.34 -5.69 2.02
N LEU A 49 -4.21 -5.01 1.26
CA LEU A 49 -4.40 -3.56 1.30
C LEU A 49 -5.13 -3.13 2.55
N SER A 50 -5.61 -4.05 3.40
CA SER A 50 -6.23 -3.68 4.68
C SER A 50 -5.26 -2.89 5.55
N GLY A 51 -3.95 -3.10 5.36
CA GLY A 51 -2.89 -2.31 5.96
C GLY A 51 -2.88 -0.85 5.51
N ASN A 52 -3.30 -0.56 4.28
CA ASN A 52 -3.24 0.75 3.62
C ASN A 52 -4.55 1.54 3.73
N LEU A 53 -5.60 1.00 4.35
CA LEU A 53 -6.80 1.78 4.67
C LEU A 53 -6.44 2.98 5.56
N SER A 54 -6.96 4.16 5.19
CA SER A 54 -6.82 5.35 6.02
C SER A 54 -7.68 5.26 7.27
N ILE A 55 -7.07 5.62 8.40
CA ILE A 55 -7.74 5.74 9.69
C ILE A 55 -7.39 7.11 10.26
N TRP A 56 -8.40 7.84 10.73
CA TRP A 56 -8.18 9.12 11.41
C TRP A 56 -7.61 8.89 12.80
N LYS A 57 -6.45 9.49 13.07
CA LYS A 57 -5.80 9.46 14.38
C LYS A 57 -5.61 10.87 14.91
N ARG A 58 -6.00 11.08 16.16
CA ARG A 58 -5.78 12.35 16.86
C ARG A 58 -4.37 12.41 17.43
N PHE A 59 -3.65 13.46 17.09
CA PHE A 59 -2.36 13.82 17.68
C PHE A 59 -2.55 15.05 18.57
N GLY A 60 -2.32 14.90 19.87
CA GLY A 60 -2.53 15.98 20.83
C GLY A 60 -3.99 16.43 20.92
N HIS A 61 -4.21 17.74 21.06
CA HIS A 61 -5.53 18.31 21.34
C HIS A 61 -6.31 18.79 20.11
N ARG A 62 -5.68 18.99 18.94
CA ARG A 62 -6.33 19.69 17.81
C ARG A 62 -6.08 19.11 16.42
N THR A 63 -5.08 18.27 16.23
CA THR A 63 -4.70 17.79 14.90
C THR A 63 -5.18 16.36 14.67
N TRP A 64 -6.07 16.19 13.70
CA TRP A 64 -6.49 14.89 13.18
C TRP A 64 -5.76 14.63 11.89
N GLU A 65 -5.10 13.48 11.80
CA GLU A 65 -4.29 13.12 10.65
C GLU A 65 -4.65 11.71 10.18
N ARG A 66 -4.57 11.49 8.86
CA ARG A 66 -4.77 10.16 8.27
C ARG A 66 -3.53 9.30 8.48
N VAL A 67 -3.72 8.12 9.05
CA VAL A 67 -2.65 7.13 9.24
C VAL A 67 -3.09 5.77 8.72
N CYS A 68 -2.13 4.94 8.34
CA CYS A 68 -2.41 3.55 7.98
C CYS A 68 -2.75 2.70 9.22
N SER A 69 -3.36 1.53 9.01
CA SER A 69 -3.73 0.58 10.08
C SER A 69 -2.56 0.25 11.03
N ALA A 70 -1.36 0.02 10.49
CA ALA A 70 -0.18 -0.26 11.31
C ALA A 70 0.21 0.93 12.21
N CYS A 71 0.18 2.14 11.66
CA CYS A 71 0.53 3.37 12.38
C CYS A 71 -0.57 3.82 13.34
N PHE A 72 -1.82 3.41 13.10
CA PHE A 72 -2.90 3.59 14.05
C PHE A 72 -2.65 2.79 15.33
N LYS A 73 -2.30 1.50 15.20
CA LYS A 73 -2.02 0.58 16.33
C LYS A 73 -0.81 0.98 17.18
N LEU A 74 0.12 1.76 16.63
CA LEU A 74 1.23 2.30 17.41
C LEU A 74 0.72 3.20 18.55
N LYS A 75 1.07 2.87 19.79
CA LYS A 75 0.89 3.76 20.94
C LYS A 75 1.92 4.90 20.91
N LEU A 76 1.80 5.77 19.91
CA LEU A 76 2.56 7.01 19.83
C LEU A 76 1.92 8.02 20.76
N HIS A 77 2.57 8.25 21.91
CA HIS A 77 2.25 9.39 22.76
C HIS A 77 2.57 10.68 21.99
N HIS A 78 1.69 11.69 22.10
CA HIS A 78 1.89 13.00 21.50
C HIS A 78 3.19 13.61 22.02
N ASN A 79 4.23 13.61 21.18
CA ASN A 79 5.50 14.26 21.47
C ASN A 79 5.73 15.38 20.44
N PRO A 80 5.43 16.65 20.80
CA PRO A 80 5.58 17.79 19.91
C PRO A 80 6.98 17.93 19.31
N LYS A 81 8.01 17.52 20.04
CA LYS A 81 9.40 17.57 19.56
C LYS A 81 9.64 16.60 18.40
N ILE A 82 9.08 15.39 18.48
CA ILE A 82 9.18 14.40 17.40
C ILE A 82 8.36 14.84 16.19
N LEU A 83 7.18 15.41 16.42
CA LEU A 83 6.32 15.95 15.35
C LEU A 83 7.00 17.14 14.65
N GLY A 84 7.55 18.11 15.39
CA GLY A 84 8.25 19.25 14.82
C GLY A 84 9.51 18.85 14.04
N GLN A 85 10.28 17.87 14.53
CA GLN A 85 11.41 17.31 13.78
C GLN A 85 10.98 16.67 12.45
N ARG A 86 9.77 16.12 12.39
CA ARG A 86 9.23 15.57 11.14
C ARG A 86 8.80 16.68 10.17
N GLU A 87 8.12 17.72 10.66
CA GLU A 87 7.65 18.84 9.83
C GLU A 87 8.81 19.53 9.08
N ILE A 88 9.98 19.65 9.72
CA ILE A 88 11.20 20.19 9.11
C ILE A 88 12.03 19.14 8.36
N GLY A 89 11.53 17.91 8.22
CA GLY A 89 12.23 16.81 7.54
C GLY A 89 13.43 16.22 8.28
N ALA A 90 13.76 16.69 9.48
CA ALA A 90 14.90 16.24 10.28
C ALA A 90 14.75 14.82 10.83
N ARG A 91 13.53 14.28 10.89
CA ARG A 91 13.27 12.91 11.36
C ARG A 91 12.14 12.24 10.59
N ARG A 92 12.45 11.12 9.93
CA ARG A 92 11.45 10.18 9.41
C ARG A 92 11.10 9.17 10.51
N MET A 93 9.81 8.91 10.70
CA MET A 93 9.40 7.88 11.66
C MET A 93 9.58 6.49 11.06
N HIS A 94 10.18 5.60 11.84
CA HIS A 94 10.46 4.25 11.38
C HIS A 94 9.15 3.45 11.27
N ARG A 95 8.96 2.76 10.13
CA ARG A 95 7.79 1.92 9.85
C ARG A 95 7.73 0.81 10.91
N PRO A 96 6.63 0.66 11.66
CA PRO A 96 6.44 -0.56 12.45
C PRO A 96 6.43 -1.75 11.50
N ARG A 97 7.10 -2.85 11.86
CA ARG A 97 7.19 -4.03 11.00
C ARG A 97 5.78 -4.53 10.65
N THR A 98 5.54 -4.57 9.33
CA THR A 98 4.56 -5.38 8.60
C THR A 98 3.08 -5.12 8.87
N VAL A 99 2.46 -4.16 8.14
CA VAL A 99 1.09 -4.33 7.60
C VAL A 99 0.91 -3.55 6.28
N SER A 100 1.18 -2.24 6.28
CA SER A 100 0.85 -1.37 5.13
C SER A 100 1.94 -1.38 4.06
N MET A 101 1.60 -1.65 2.81
CA MET A 101 2.54 -1.66 1.68
C MET A 101 3.09 -0.27 1.37
N THR A 102 4.38 -0.23 1.03
CA THR A 102 5.10 0.94 0.55
C THR A 102 4.88 1.13 -0.95
N MET A 103 5.22 2.31 -1.44
CA MET A 103 5.20 2.60 -2.88
C MET A 103 6.06 1.61 -3.68
N GLY A 104 7.25 1.25 -3.18
CA GLY A 104 8.12 0.28 -3.86
C GLY A 104 7.53 -1.13 -3.89
N GLU A 105 6.91 -1.57 -2.79
CA GLU A 105 6.23 -2.88 -2.73
C GLU A 105 5.04 -2.92 -3.72
N LEU A 106 4.26 -1.85 -3.84
CA LEU A 106 3.16 -1.74 -4.80
C LEU A 106 3.65 -1.72 -6.24
N GLN A 107 4.69 -0.94 -6.54
CA GLN A 107 5.29 -0.88 -7.87
C GLN A 107 5.83 -2.24 -8.31
N GLN A 108 6.51 -2.95 -7.41
CA GLN A 108 7.01 -4.29 -7.68
C GLN A 108 5.88 -5.26 -7.98
N TYR A 109 4.77 -5.18 -7.22
CA TYR A 109 3.61 -6.00 -7.48
C TYR A 109 3.00 -5.74 -8.86
N VAL A 110 2.73 -4.47 -9.19
CA VAL A 110 2.21 -4.05 -10.50
C VAL A 110 3.08 -4.58 -11.63
N PHE A 111 4.40 -4.45 -11.48
CA PHE A 111 5.35 -4.93 -12.46
C PHE A 111 5.26 -6.45 -12.69
N MET A 112 5.17 -7.24 -11.61
CA MET A 112 5.03 -8.69 -11.72
C MET A 112 3.71 -9.09 -12.38
N MET A 113 2.61 -8.44 -12.01
CA MET A 113 1.29 -8.72 -12.55
C MET A 113 1.22 -8.37 -14.04
N GLN A 114 1.70 -7.19 -14.45
CA GLN A 114 1.81 -6.81 -15.87
C GLN A 114 2.66 -7.82 -16.66
N ARG A 115 3.77 -8.29 -16.09
CA ARG A 115 4.62 -9.30 -16.73
C ARG A 115 3.89 -10.63 -16.91
N PHE A 116 3.10 -11.05 -15.92
CA PHE A 116 2.29 -12.26 -16.02
C PHE A 116 1.20 -12.13 -17.08
N PHE A 117 0.45 -11.03 -17.09
CA PHE A 117 -0.61 -10.76 -18.08
C PHE A 117 -0.04 -10.74 -19.50
N ARG A 118 1.11 -10.09 -19.70
CA ARG A 118 1.78 -10.06 -21.00
C ARG A 118 2.17 -11.47 -21.46
N LYS A 119 2.67 -12.31 -20.56
CA LYS A 119 3.03 -13.70 -20.87
C LYS A 119 1.79 -14.50 -21.29
N ARG A 120 0.69 -14.38 -20.56
CA ARG A 120 -0.58 -15.06 -20.87
C ARG A 120 -1.19 -14.63 -22.20
N ARG A 121 -1.19 -13.33 -22.50
CA ARG A 121 -1.61 -12.80 -23.81
C ARG A 121 -0.86 -13.46 -24.97
N ILE A 122 0.47 -13.54 -24.86
CA ILE A 122 1.32 -14.19 -25.88
C ILE A 122 1.00 -15.69 -26.02
N GLU A 123 0.79 -16.40 -24.90
CA GLU A 123 0.46 -17.83 -24.91
C GLU A 123 -0.92 -18.12 -25.52
N GLU A 124 -1.90 -17.23 -25.29
CA GLU A 124 -3.26 -17.35 -25.82
C GLU A 124 -3.45 -16.77 -27.23
N GLY A 125 -2.43 -16.10 -27.77
CA GLY A 125 -2.46 -15.52 -29.12
C GLY A 125 -3.30 -14.24 -29.24
N VAL A 126 -3.47 -13.50 -28.14
CA VAL A 126 -4.22 -12.23 -28.04
C VAL A 126 -3.28 -11.04 -27.92
#